data_AF-A0A7S0NPR2-F1
#
_entry.id   AF-A0A7S0NPR2-F1
#
_cell.length_a   1.000
_cell.length_b   1.000
_cell.length_c   1.000
_cell.angle_alpha   90.00
_cell.angle_beta   90.00
_cell.angle_gamma   90.00
#
_symmetry.space_group_name_H-M   'P 1'
#
loop_
_entity.id
_entity.type
_entity.pdbx_description
1 polymer ?
#
loop_
_entity_poly.entity_id
_entity_poly.type
_entity_poly.pdbx_seq_one_letter_code
_entity_poly.pdbx_strand_id
1 'polypeptide(L)'
;EHVRMHSVAQAPSARSIVTHGITRVSSRTRRFSRLFSAGSESLRRCASVPSRNSRGRIVPRAASKRDDKEVWIQTTNVQVLLAALECGLSTTALFPSQDAGLAGEWRKVGRFSPLALTEDGTVTEEDGDFYRAVGITLKVNGPEDVDAIARMAGVEPLVVVDSSAWRIIPAENLVAKFGATDESRLFSVSETAKDAEAMFEALETGVDGVVLRTDDPAEPRELAAYLKKRGMIGGGGEGPGKLELTPATVTRVETVGTGDRVCVDCASAFHPGEGLLVGSFATGLFLVHSECLDAEGYVNSRPFRVNAGALCSYVVTPGEKTAYLSELRVGDDVTCVNRDGDARVVTVGRVKVERRQMVLVEAESAGKRFAALTQNAETVRLVTAPGEATRVVSVSTLDVGDRVLVHLQEGARHTGLKIVEEEWYEQ
;
A
#
# COMPACT_ATOMS: atom_id res chain seq x y z
N GLU A 1 -83.23 -5.97 -6.28
CA GLU A 1 -84.00 -6.89 -5.41
C GLU A 1 -83.15 -7.18 -4.17
N HIS A 2 -83.52 -6.63 -3.00
CA HIS A 2 -84.10 -7.37 -1.85
C HIS A 2 -83.19 -8.51 -1.37
N VAL A 3 -82.65 -8.52 -0.13
CA VAL A 3 -83.31 -8.75 1.19
C VAL A 3 -82.21 -8.50 2.27
N ARG A 4 -82.38 -7.60 3.27
CA ARG A 4 -82.87 -7.86 4.67
C ARG A 4 -81.93 -8.82 5.47
N MET A 5 -81.50 -8.61 6.73
CA MET A 5 -82.17 -8.12 7.95
C MET A 5 -81.17 -8.03 9.14
N HIS A 6 -81.42 -7.07 10.06
CA HIS A 6 -81.31 -7.11 11.55
C HIS A 6 -79.99 -7.49 12.27
N SER A 7 -79.64 -7.06 13.48
CA SER A 7 -80.14 -6.09 14.47
C SER A 7 -79.28 -6.23 15.74
N VAL A 8 -78.88 -5.09 16.34
CA VAL A 8 -78.69 -4.80 17.80
C VAL A 8 -77.66 -5.58 18.63
N ALA A 9 -76.73 -4.86 19.25
CA ALA A 9 -76.55 -4.83 20.72
C ALA A 9 -75.52 -3.77 21.19
N GLN A 10 -75.79 -3.23 22.38
CA GLN A 10 -75.15 -2.11 23.06
C GLN A 10 -73.79 -2.43 23.70
N ALA A 11 -73.07 -1.34 24.03
CA ALA A 11 -71.77 -1.25 24.70
C ALA A 11 -71.70 -1.89 26.12
N PRO A 12 -70.51 -1.99 26.73
CA PRO A 12 -70.06 -0.85 27.55
C PRO A 12 -68.55 -0.53 27.52
N SER A 13 -68.29 0.67 28.02
CA SER A 13 -67.04 1.41 28.25
C SER A 13 -65.98 0.73 29.13
N ALA A 14 -64.70 1.03 28.89
CA ALA A 14 -63.76 1.43 29.96
C ALA A 14 -62.53 2.18 29.42
N ARG A 15 -62.19 3.25 30.15
CA ARG A 15 -61.10 4.22 30.02
C ARG A 15 -59.68 3.62 30.01
N SER A 16 -58.75 4.25 29.27
CA SER A 16 -57.34 4.43 29.70
C SER A 16 -56.89 5.83 29.24
N ILE A 17 -56.81 6.78 30.18
CA ILE A 17 -55.59 7.29 30.84
C ILE A 17 -54.57 7.84 29.84
N VAL A 18 -54.69 9.15 29.64
CA VAL A 18 -53.69 10.05 29.08
C VAL A 18 -52.69 10.37 30.19
N THR A 19 -51.41 10.07 29.98
CA THR A 19 -50.30 10.63 30.74
C THR A 19 -49.38 11.39 29.79
N HIS A 20 -49.41 12.71 29.92
CA HIS A 20 -48.47 13.64 29.31
C HIS A 20 -47.10 13.49 30.00
N GLY A 21 -46.11 12.98 29.27
CA GLY A 21 -44.69 13.08 29.62
C GLY A 21 -44.06 14.25 28.86
N ILE A 22 -43.94 15.39 29.52
CA ILE A 22 -43.19 16.55 29.04
C ILE A 22 -41.69 16.23 29.19
N THR A 23 -40.97 16.10 28.09
CA THR A 23 -39.50 16.10 28.09
C THR A 23 -39.01 17.35 27.37
N ARG A 24 -38.35 18.22 28.14
CA ARG A 24 -37.82 19.52 27.72
C ARG A 24 -36.85 19.36 26.55
N VAL A 25 -37.22 19.92 25.39
CA VAL A 25 -36.29 20.22 24.30
C VAL A 25 -35.39 21.37 24.75
N SER A 26 -34.09 21.10 24.92
CA SER A 26 -33.07 22.13 25.08
C SER A 26 -32.96 22.92 23.77
N SER A 27 -33.46 24.15 23.80
CA SER A 27 -33.40 25.09 22.69
C SER A 27 -31.98 25.61 22.50
N ARG A 28 -31.17 24.95 21.65
CA ARG A 28 -29.89 25.52 21.20
C ARG A 28 -29.38 25.01 19.85
N THR A 29 -30.26 24.90 18.85
CA THR A 29 -29.81 24.79 17.45
C THR A 29 -30.88 25.37 16.52
N ARG A 30 -30.94 26.70 16.43
CA ARG A 30 -31.62 27.42 15.34
C ARG A 30 -30.72 28.55 14.89
N ARG A 31 -29.73 28.21 14.08
CA ARG A 31 -29.02 29.11 13.14
C ARG A 31 -28.05 28.24 12.36
N PHE A 32 -28.51 27.62 11.29
CA PHE A 32 -27.76 27.31 10.08
C PHE A 32 -28.76 26.69 9.09
N SER A 33 -29.69 27.52 8.63
CA SER A 33 -30.60 27.20 7.53
C SER A 33 -31.12 28.53 7.00
N ARG A 34 -30.25 29.24 6.27
CA ARG A 34 -30.51 30.39 5.38
C ARG A 34 -29.17 31.04 5.05
N LEU A 35 -28.42 30.42 4.14
CA LEU A 35 -27.30 31.05 3.45
C LEU A 35 -27.11 30.40 2.07
N PHE A 36 -28.22 30.23 1.33
CA PHE A 36 -28.19 30.02 -0.11
C PHE A 36 -29.43 30.68 -0.70
N SER A 37 -29.41 32.00 -0.76
CA SER A 37 -30.11 32.80 -1.77
C SER A 37 -29.75 34.27 -1.51
N ALA A 38 -28.75 34.78 -2.23
CA ALA A 38 -28.61 36.17 -2.65
C ALA A 38 -27.18 36.37 -3.19
N GLY A 39 -27.11 36.94 -4.39
CA GLY A 39 -25.86 37.23 -5.07
C GLY A 39 -25.03 38.34 -4.41
N SER A 40 -23.87 38.55 -5.04
CA SER A 40 -22.91 39.65 -4.90
C SER A 40 -23.35 40.85 -4.06
N GLU A 41 -22.49 41.17 -3.08
CA GLU A 41 -22.31 42.44 -2.34
C GLU A 41 -22.49 42.29 -0.83
N SER A 42 -21.37 42.27 -0.10
CA SER A 42 -21.17 42.81 1.27
C SER A 42 -20.02 42.12 2.04
N LEU A 43 -18.88 41.91 1.39
CA LEU A 43 -17.60 41.80 2.12
C LEU A 43 -17.19 43.21 2.57
N ARG A 44 -17.60 43.62 3.76
CA ARG A 44 -16.92 44.63 4.58
C ARG A 44 -17.55 44.67 5.98
N ARG A 45 -16.67 44.52 6.98
CA ARG A 45 -16.86 44.71 8.43
C ARG A 45 -17.43 43.52 9.19
N CYS A 46 -16.56 42.81 9.89
CA CYS A 46 -16.57 42.79 11.37
C CYS A 46 -15.35 42.03 11.88
N ALA A 47 -14.35 42.77 12.33
CA ALA A 47 -13.32 42.30 13.23
C ALA A 47 -13.88 42.34 14.66
N SER A 48 -13.85 41.21 15.37
CA SER A 48 -13.66 41.07 16.83
C SER A 48 -14.08 39.66 17.28
N VAL A 49 -13.09 38.85 17.65
CA VAL A 49 -13.28 37.52 18.26
C VAL A 49 -13.12 37.67 19.77
N PRO A 50 -14.06 37.18 20.60
CA PRO A 50 -13.77 36.85 21.98
C PRO A 50 -13.48 35.35 22.11
N SER A 51 -12.28 35.07 22.63
CA SER A 51 -11.83 33.79 23.18
C SER A 51 -12.85 33.15 24.12
N ARG A 52 -13.16 31.85 23.90
CA ARG A 52 -13.71 30.97 24.93
C ARG A 52 -13.10 29.56 24.85
N ASN A 53 -12.28 29.28 25.87
CA ASN A 53 -11.84 27.95 26.27
C ASN A 53 -13.04 27.07 26.67
N SER A 54 -13.17 25.90 26.05
CA SER A 54 -13.76 24.72 26.68
C SER A 54 -13.10 23.47 26.10
N ARG A 55 -12.10 22.96 26.82
CA ARG A 55 -11.42 21.70 26.55
C ARG A 55 -12.36 20.53 26.84
N GLY A 56 -13.02 20.01 25.80
CA GLY A 56 -13.48 18.62 25.76
C GLY A 56 -12.34 17.79 25.18
N ARG A 57 -11.67 17.00 26.02
CA ARG A 57 -10.51 16.19 25.64
C ARG A 57 -11.02 15.02 24.79
N ILE A 58 -10.87 15.14 23.48
CA ILE A 58 -11.07 14.04 22.53
C ILE A 58 -10.08 12.95 22.91
N VAL A 59 -10.57 11.75 23.23
CA VAL A 59 -9.73 10.57 23.36
C VAL A 59 -9.68 9.94 21.96
N PRO A 60 -8.52 9.91 21.28
CA PRO A 60 -8.43 9.28 19.98
C PRO A 60 -8.52 7.76 20.14
N ARG A 61 -9.27 7.11 19.25
CA ARG A 61 -9.02 5.72 18.86
C ARG A 61 -7.54 5.62 18.48
N ALA A 62 -6.88 4.51 18.80
CA ALA A 62 -5.51 4.28 18.35
C ALA A 62 -5.46 4.54 16.84
N ALA A 63 -4.85 5.67 16.45
CA ALA A 63 -4.67 6.01 15.06
C ALA A 63 -3.90 4.85 14.44
N SER A 64 -4.41 4.28 13.35
CA SER A 64 -3.54 3.50 12.48
C SER A 64 -2.32 4.37 12.19
N LYS A 65 -1.11 3.80 12.26
CA LYS A 65 0.07 4.58 11.91
C LYS A 65 -0.14 5.11 10.49
N ARG A 66 0.33 6.32 10.20
CA ARG A 66 0.16 6.98 8.90
C ARG A 66 0.62 6.11 7.71
N ASP A 67 1.50 5.14 7.98
CA ASP A 67 2.01 4.17 7.01
C ASP A 67 1.00 3.05 6.64
N ASP A 68 -0.07 2.84 7.41
CA ASP A 68 -1.09 1.85 7.11
C ASP A 68 -2.12 2.44 6.15
N LYS A 69 -1.97 2.11 4.87
CA LYS A 69 -2.93 2.46 3.82
C LYS A 69 -4.26 1.76 4.06
N GLU A 70 -5.35 2.52 3.95
CA GLU A 70 -6.69 2.02 4.27
C GLU A 70 -7.59 1.96 3.03
N VAL A 71 -8.42 0.93 2.93
CA VAL A 71 -9.41 0.79 1.85
C VAL A 71 -10.80 0.72 2.46
N TRP A 72 -11.75 1.51 1.95
CA TRP A 72 -13.17 1.43 2.28
C TRP A 72 -13.95 0.94 1.06
N ILE A 73 -14.94 0.08 1.28
CA ILE A 73 -15.79 -0.45 0.20
C ILE A 73 -17.09 0.36 0.12
N GLN A 74 -17.41 0.90 -1.05
CA GLN A 74 -18.71 1.51 -1.33
C GLN A 74 -19.38 0.72 -2.47
N THR A 75 -20.46 0.02 -2.18
CA THR A 75 -21.11 -0.90 -3.13
C THR A 75 -22.56 -1.14 -2.77
N THR A 76 -23.38 -1.51 -3.75
CA THR A 76 -24.73 -2.05 -3.53
C THR A 76 -24.77 -3.58 -3.67
N ASN A 77 -23.65 -4.19 -4.07
CA ASN A 77 -23.50 -5.63 -4.27
C ASN A 77 -22.77 -6.28 -3.09
N VAL A 78 -23.48 -7.10 -2.30
CA VAL A 78 -22.92 -7.79 -1.12
C VAL A 78 -21.73 -8.70 -1.48
N GLN A 79 -21.66 -9.22 -2.70
CA GLN A 79 -20.55 -10.07 -3.14
C GLN A 79 -19.22 -9.31 -3.21
N VAL A 80 -19.26 -7.99 -3.44
CA VAL A 80 -18.07 -7.12 -3.42
C VAL A 80 -17.54 -7.00 -2.00
N LEU A 81 -18.42 -6.76 -1.02
CA LEU A 81 -18.04 -6.69 0.40
C LEU A 81 -17.47 -8.03 0.88
N LEU A 82 -18.12 -9.15 0.54
CA LEU A 82 -17.62 -10.48 0.90
C LEU A 82 -16.25 -10.75 0.28
N ALA A 83 -16.06 -10.42 -1.01
CA ALA A 83 -14.76 -10.56 -1.66
C ALA A 83 -13.67 -9.75 -0.95
N ALA A 84 -13.96 -8.51 -0.54
CA ALA A 84 -13.02 -7.66 0.19
C ALA A 84 -12.66 -8.21 1.58
N LEU A 85 -13.63 -8.79 2.29
CA LEU A 85 -13.40 -9.45 3.58
C LEU A 85 -12.56 -10.73 3.43
N GLU A 86 -12.90 -11.56 2.45
CA GLU A 86 -12.24 -12.84 2.16
C GLU A 86 -10.77 -12.66 1.75
N CYS A 87 -10.47 -11.68 0.90
CA CYS A 87 -9.09 -11.40 0.49
C CYS A 87 -8.30 -10.61 1.53
N GLY A 88 -8.95 -10.13 2.59
CA GLY A 88 -8.35 -9.32 3.66
C GLY A 88 -8.04 -7.89 3.24
N LEU A 89 -8.71 -7.37 2.21
CA LEU A 89 -8.50 -6.00 1.71
C LEU A 89 -9.04 -4.95 2.69
N SER A 90 -10.24 -5.16 3.17
CA SER A 90 -10.95 -4.16 3.98
C SER A 90 -11.94 -4.82 4.92
N THR A 91 -12.14 -4.18 6.07
CA THR A 91 -13.22 -4.48 7.02
C THR A 91 -14.16 -3.29 7.19
N THR A 92 -14.08 -2.26 6.34
CA THR A 92 -14.85 -1.03 6.45
C THR A 92 -15.66 -0.80 5.18
N ALA A 93 -16.95 -0.49 5.34
CA ALA A 93 -17.84 -0.21 4.22
C ALA A 93 -18.58 1.11 4.42
N LEU A 94 -18.61 1.95 3.38
CA LEU A 94 -19.24 3.26 3.38
C LEU A 94 -20.60 3.19 2.67
N PHE A 95 -21.66 3.58 3.38
CA PHE A 95 -23.04 3.56 2.89
C PHE A 95 -23.57 4.99 2.73
N PRO A 96 -23.86 5.42 1.49
CA PRO A 96 -24.68 6.60 1.24
C PRO A 96 -26.04 6.52 1.96
N SER A 97 -26.64 7.67 2.26
CA SER A 97 -27.91 7.75 2.98
C SER A 97 -29.04 6.94 2.34
N GLN A 98 -29.08 6.84 1.00
CA GLN A 98 -30.05 6.02 0.28
C GLN A 98 -29.87 4.51 0.46
N ASP A 99 -28.66 4.07 0.81
CA ASP A 99 -28.27 2.67 0.92
C ASP A 99 -28.07 2.23 2.38
N ALA A 100 -28.38 3.09 3.35
CA ALA A 100 -28.15 2.86 4.78
C ALA A 100 -28.82 1.57 5.30
N GLY A 101 -29.91 1.12 4.68
CA GLY A 101 -30.58 -0.14 5.01
C GLY A 101 -29.72 -1.39 4.78
N LEU A 102 -28.81 -1.35 3.80
CA LEU A 102 -27.95 -2.49 3.44
C LEU A 102 -27.00 -2.87 4.58
N ALA A 103 -26.51 -1.89 5.34
CA ALA A 103 -25.61 -2.14 6.47
C ALA A 103 -26.23 -3.09 7.50
N GLY A 104 -27.51 -2.91 7.83
CA GLY A 104 -28.22 -3.78 8.77
C GLY A 104 -28.45 -5.19 8.23
N GLU A 105 -28.71 -5.32 6.93
CA GLU A 105 -28.89 -6.63 6.28
C GLU A 105 -27.57 -7.40 6.21
N TRP A 106 -26.48 -6.72 5.85
CA TRP A 106 -25.20 -7.37 5.59
C TRP A 106 -24.44 -7.74 6.86
N ARG A 107 -24.75 -7.12 8.01
CA ARG A 107 -24.24 -7.57 9.33
C ARG A 107 -24.54 -9.04 9.63
N LYS A 108 -25.54 -9.63 8.95
CA LYS A 108 -25.90 -11.05 9.08
C LYS A 108 -24.94 -11.98 8.32
N VAL A 109 -24.25 -11.49 7.29
CA VAL A 109 -23.40 -12.31 6.41
C VAL A 109 -21.91 -12.10 6.63
N GLY A 110 -21.50 -11.00 7.28
CA GLY A 110 -20.09 -10.72 7.55
C GLY A 110 -19.90 -9.74 8.70
N ARG A 111 -18.69 -9.76 9.30
CA ARG A 111 -18.27 -8.78 10.29
C ARG A 111 -17.50 -7.66 9.59
N PHE A 112 -18.01 -6.45 9.67
CA PHE A 112 -17.40 -5.24 9.11
C PHE A 112 -17.86 -4.02 9.91
N SER A 113 -17.18 -2.89 9.71
CA SER A 113 -17.46 -1.60 10.32
C SER A 113 -18.21 -0.72 9.29
N PRO A 114 -19.52 -0.47 9.47
CA PRO A 114 -20.27 0.41 8.59
C PRO A 114 -20.00 1.88 8.94
N LEU A 115 -19.76 2.67 7.91
CA LEU A 115 -19.75 4.13 7.95
C LEU A 115 -20.95 4.65 7.17
N ALA A 116 -21.59 5.71 7.66
CA ALA A 116 -22.70 6.36 6.96
C ALA A 116 -22.25 7.69 6.35
N LEU A 117 -22.63 7.91 5.09
CA LEU A 117 -22.41 9.16 4.37
C LEU A 117 -23.74 9.94 4.30
N THR A 118 -23.77 11.09 4.96
CA THR A 118 -24.92 12.00 4.96
C THR A 118 -25.01 12.83 3.68
N GLU A 119 -26.19 13.37 3.39
CA GLU A 119 -26.43 14.20 2.19
C GLU A 119 -25.54 15.47 2.12
N ASP A 120 -25.11 15.99 3.28
CA ASP A 120 -24.20 17.14 3.37
C ASP A 120 -22.72 16.77 3.21
N GLY A 121 -22.42 15.49 2.96
CA GLY A 121 -21.07 14.99 2.73
C GLY A 121 -20.29 14.64 4.00
N THR A 122 -20.96 14.50 5.15
CA THR A 122 -20.29 14.07 6.40
C THR A 122 -20.20 12.55 6.46
N VAL A 123 -19.01 12.02 6.74
CA VAL A 123 -18.81 10.60 7.05
C VAL A 123 -18.96 10.41 8.56
N THR A 124 -19.81 9.48 8.95
CA THR A 124 -20.13 9.20 10.35
C THR A 124 -19.95 7.73 10.70
N GLU A 125 -19.52 7.47 11.93
CA GLU A 125 -19.40 6.14 12.53
C GLU A 125 -20.39 6.02 13.70
N GLU A 126 -20.97 4.83 13.88
CA GLU A 126 -21.80 4.53 15.05
C GLU A 126 -20.95 4.47 16.33
N ASP A 127 -21.35 5.22 17.36
CA ASP A 127 -20.73 5.26 18.69
C ASP A 127 -21.82 5.08 19.77
N GLY A 128 -22.19 3.82 19.99
CA GLY A 128 -23.30 3.45 20.87
C GLY A 128 -24.64 3.96 20.31
N ASP A 129 -25.31 4.84 21.07
CA ASP A 129 -26.57 5.46 20.67
C ASP A 129 -26.39 6.74 19.84
N PHE A 130 -25.14 7.14 19.56
CA PHE A 130 -24.80 8.38 18.87
C PHE A 130 -24.05 8.10 17.57
N TYR A 131 -23.99 9.10 16.70
CA TYR A 131 -23.13 9.10 15.52
C TYR A 131 -22.00 10.10 15.72
N ARG A 132 -20.77 9.67 15.46
CA ARG A 132 -19.58 10.51 15.50
C ARG A 132 -19.16 10.86 14.08
N ALA A 133 -18.98 12.15 13.80
CA ALA A 133 -18.34 12.58 12.56
C ALA A 133 -16.86 12.16 12.55
N VAL A 134 -16.44 11.48 11.48
CA VAL A 134 -15.08 10.97 11.29
C VAL A 134 -14.36 11.60 10.11
N GLY A 135 -15.09 12.25 9.19
CA GLY A 135 -14.49 12.97 8.07
C GLY A 135 -15.55 13.61 7.18
N ILE A 136 -15.10 14.22 6.08
CA ILE A 136 -15.96 14.83 5.06
C ILE A 136 -15.61 14.33 3.66
N THR A 137 -16.60 14.26 2.77
CA THR A 137 -16.41 13.99 1.34
C THR A 137 -16.58 15.26 0.53
N LEU A 138 -15.65 15.54 -0.38
CA LEU A 138 -15.68 16.70 -1.27
C LEU A 138 -15.49 16.26 -2.73
N LYS A 139 -16.26 16.86 -3.65
CA LYS A 139 -16.13 16.61 -5.09
C LYS A 139 -15.16 17.59 -5.73
N VAL A 140 -14.36 17.11 -6.68
CA VAL A 140 -13.46 17.95 -7.47
C VAL A 140 -13.99 18.06 -8.89
N ASN A 141 -14.43 19.25 -9.27
CA ASN A 141 -14.92 19.56 -10.61
C ASN A 141 -13.97 20.51 -11.37
N GLY A 142 -13.14 21.27 -10.66
CA GLY A 142 -12.20 22.22 -11.26
C GLY A 142 -11.11 22.70 -10.30
N PRO A 143 -10.11 23.46 -10.80
CA PRO A 143 -8.92 23.84 -10.02
C PRO A 143 -9.23 24.58 -8.72
N GLU A 144 -10.31 25.37 -8.70
CA GLU A 144 -10.74 26.12 -7.52
C GLU A 144 -11.14 25.20 -6.35
N ASP A 145 -11.70 24.02 -6.66
CA ASP A 145 -12.06 23.02 -5.66
C ASP A 145 -10.80 22.44 -5.00
N VAL A 146 -9.73 22.24 -5.78
CA VAL A 146 -8.43 21.73 -5.28
C VAL A 146 -7.85 22.68 -4.24
N ASP A 147 -7.85 23.98 -4.53
CA ASP A 147 -7.38 25.00 -3.59
C ASP A 147 -8.26 25.09 -2.34
N ALA A 148 -9.58 24.87 -2.48
CA ALA A 148 -10.49 24.83 -1.35
C ALA A 148 -10.25 23.61 -0.45
N ILE A 149 -10.08 22.43 -1.05
CA ILE A 149 -9.82 21.18 -0.34
C ILE A 149 -8.45 21.22 0.35
N ALA A 150 -7.43 21.77 -0.30
CA ALA A 150 -6.10 21.93 0.27
C ALA A 150 -6.09 22.75 1.57
N ARG A 151 -7.02 23.69 1.75
CA ARG A 151 -7.18 24.47 2.99
C ARG A 151 -7.75 23.66 4.15
N MET A 152 -8.29 22.47 3.91
CA MET A 152 -8.82 21.58 4.94
C MET A 152 -7.73 20.74 5.61
N ALA A 153 -6.52 20.69 5.03
CA ALA A 153 -5.36 20.04 5.65
C ALA A 153 -5.00 20.72 6.98
N GLY A 154 -4.87 19.93 8.05
CA GLY A 154 -4.69 20.39 9.43
C GLY A 154 -5.97 20.88 10.12
N VAL A 155 -7.11 20.90 9.42
CA VAL A 155 -8.40 21.36 9.96
C VAL A 155 -9.34 20.18 10.16
N GLU A 156 -9.54 19.37 9.12
CA GLU A 156 -10.37 18.18 9.18
C GLU A 156 -9.51 16.92 9.36
N PRO A 157 -9.87 16.02 10.28
CA PRO A 157 -9.07 14.81 10.54
C PRO A 157 -9.04 13.86 9.34
N LEU A 158 -10.06 13.89 8.49
CA LEU A 158 -10.15 13.07 7.29
C LEU A 158 -10.93 13.81 6.21
N VAL A 159 -10.35 13.85 5.01
CA VAL A 159 -10.99 14.37 3.81
C VAL A 159 -10.97 13.28 2.74
N VAL A 160 -12.16 12.91 2.25
CA VAL A 160 -12.36 11.97 1.15
C VAL A 160 -12.66 12.78 -0.11
N VAL A 161 -11.88 12.60 -1.15
CA VAL A 161 -12.00 13.36 -2.39
C VAL A 161 -12.59 12.48 -3.48
N ASP A 162 -13.71 12.91 -4.06
CA ASP A 162 -14.27 12.29 -5.25
C ASP A 162 -13.82 13.07 -6.49
N SER A 163 -12.79 12.54 -7.15
CA SER A 163 -12.22 13.07 -8.38
C SER A 163 -12.58 12.23 -9.60
N SER A 164 -13.68 11.46 -9.58
CA SER A 164 -14.12 10.66 -10.74
C SER A 164 -14.26 11.49 -12.04
N ALA A 165 -14.48 12.80 -11.92
CA ALA A 165 -14.54 13.73 -13.05
C ALA A 165 -13.17 14.26 -13.54
N TRP A 166 -12.09 14.13 -12.77
CA TRP A 166 -10.79 14.73 -13.07
C TRP A 166 -9.60 13.94 -12.49
N ARG A 167 -9.05 13.01 -13.29
CA ARG A 167 -8.29 11.85 -12.76
C ARG A 167 -6.80 12.05 -12.41
N ILE A 168 -6.05 13.05 -12.88
CA ILE A 168 -4.57 13.00 -12.75
C ILE A 168 -3.92 14.25 -12.10
N ILE A 169 -4.32 15.48 -12.46
CA ILE A 169 -3.63 16.71 -12.00
C ILE A 169 -4.01 17.15 -10.56
N PRO A 170 -5.25 16.96 -10.06
CA PRO A 170 -5.63 17.36 -8.70
C PRO A 170 -4.97 16.54 -7.58
N ALA A 171 -4.76 15.25 -7.81
CA ALA A 171 -4.32 14.29 -6.80
C ALA A 171 -2.96 14.68 -6.21
N GLU A 172 -1.99 15.00 -7.07
CA GLU A 172 -0.64 15.37 -6.67
C GLU A 172 -0.62 16.60 -5.74
N ASN A 173 -1.33 17.67 -6.12
CA ASN A 173 -1.36 18.90 -5.31
C ASN A 173 -1.98 18.66 -3.93
N LEU A 174 -3.02 17.83 -3.84
CA LEU A 174 -3.65 17.49 -2.57
C LEU A 174 -2.76 16.57 -1.73
N VAL A 175 -2.16 15.55 -2.34
CA VAL A 175 -1.20 14.65 -1.65
C VAL A 175 -0.04 15.46 -1.07
N ALA A 176 0.53 16.41 -1.81
CA ALA A 176 1.59 17.27 -1.29
C ALA A 176 1.16 18.11 -0.07
N LYS A 177 -0.08 18.64 -0.08
CA LYS A 177 -0.61 19.48 1.01
C LYS A 177 -0.96 18.69 2.25
N PHE A 178 -1.64 17.57 2.10
CA PHE A 178 -1.99 16.70 3.22
C PHE A 178 -0.75 15.97 3.74
N GLY A 179 0.21 15.63 2.87
CA GLY A 179 1.53 15.09 3.21
C GLY A 179 2.31 15.94 4.22
N ALA A 180 2.14 17.26 4.17
CA ALA A 180 2.85 18.22 5.02
C ALA A 180 2.36 18.29 6.49
N THR A 181 1.31 17.55 6.86
CA THR A 181 0.76 17.51 8.23
C THR A 181 0.36 16.10 8.63
N ASP A 182 0.50 15.75 9.91
CA ASP A 182 0.01 14.48 10.49
C ASP A 182 -1.40 14.59 11.08
N GLU A 183 -2.01 15.79 11.05
CA GLU A 183 -3.32 16.06 11.66
C GLU A 183 -4.50 15.69 10.75
N SER A 184 -4.26 15.45 9.46
CA SER A 184 -5.28 15.15 8.46
C SER A 184 -4.88 13.99 7.59
N ARG A 185 -5.85 13.11 7.31
CA ARG A 185 -5.73 12.03 6.32
C ARG A 185 -6.46 12.42 5.03
N LEU A 186 -5.90 12.03 3.89
CA LEU A 186 -6.48 12.21 2.57
C LEU A 186 -6.89 10.87 1.98
N PHE A 187 -8.16 10.73 1.62
CA PHE A 187 -8.68 9.57 0.91
C PHE A 187 -9.14 9.99 -0.49
N SER A 188 -9.11 9.06 -1.43
CA SER A 188 -9.70 9.26 -2.76
C SER A 188 -10.77 8.22 -3.07
N VAL A 189 -11.83 8.62 -3.76
CA VAL A 189 -12.76 7.67 -4.38
C VAL A 189 -12.14 7.13 -5.66
N SER A 190 -12.19 5.82 -5.84
CA SER A 190 -11.69 5.11 -7.02
C SER A 190 -12.72 4.07 -7.47
N GLU A 191 -12.93 3.92 -8.78
CA GLU A 191 -13.96 3.01 -9.33
C GLU A 191 -13.38 1.65 -9.72
N THR A 192 -12.08 1.59 -9.98
CA THR A 192 -11.35 0.37 -10.32
C THR A 192 -10.10 0.21 -9.45
N ALA A 193 -9.56 -1.01 -9.39
CA ALA A 193 -8.29 -1.33 -8.74
C ALA A 193 -7.16 -0.48 -9.32
N LYS A 194 -7.10 -0.32 -10.64
CA LYS A 194 -6.09 0.52 -11.32
C LYS A 194 -6.16 1.99 -10.93
N ASP A 195 -7.37 2.53 -10.76
CA ASP A 195 -7.53 3.90 -10.26
C ASP A 195 -7.03 4.01 -8.81
N ALA A 196 -7.33 3.03 -7.97
CA ALA A 196 -6.84 2.98 -6.59
C ALA A 196 -5.31 2.86 -6.52
N GLU A 197 -4.70 2.01 -7.36
CA GLU A 197 -3.25 1.89 -7.53
C GLU A 197 -2.61 3.24 -7.85
N ALA A 198 -3.13 3.94 -8.85
CA ALA A 198 -2.63 5.26 -9.23
C ALA A 198 -2.70 6.29 -8.09
N MET A 199 -3.77 6.26 -7.28
CA MET A 199 -3.92 7.15 -6.13
C MET A 199 -2.96 6.81 -4.98
N PHE A 200 -2.67 5.52 -4.76
CA PHE A 200 -1.67 5.09 -3.80
C PHE A 200 -0.23 5.37 -4.22
N GLU A 201 0.04 5.57 -5.52
CA GLU A 201 1.38 5.86 -6.05
C GLU A 201 1.64 7.37 -6.32
N ALA A 202 0.65 8.24 -6.18
CA ALA A 202 0.78 9.67 -6.50
C ALA A 202 1.87 10.40 -5.67
N LEU A 203 2.77 11.15 -6.33
CA LEU A 203 3.90 11.89 -5.71
C LEU A 203 4.73 11.08 -4.68
N GLU A 204 4.97 9.79 -4.95
CA GLU A 204 5.74 8.84 -4.13
C GLU A 204 5.13 8.45 -2.77
N THR A 205 4.29 9.31 -2.18
CA THR A 205 3.65 9.09 -0.88
C THR A 205 2.22 8.55 -1.00
N GLY A 206 1.50 8.93 -2.05
CA GLY A 206 0.12 8.54 -2.30
C GLY A 206 -0.88 9.08 -1.28
N VAL A 207 -2.15 8.81 -1.51
CA VAL A 207 -3.22 9.06 -0.52
C VAL A 207 -3.10 8.11 0.69
N ASP A 208 -3.63 8.50 1.85
CA ASP A 208 -3.64 7.67 3.06
C ASP A 208 -4.68 6.53 2.97
N GLY A 209 -5.65 6.64 2.07
CA GLY A 209 -6.63 5.60 1.81
C GLY A 209 -7.46 5.81 0.56
N VAL A 210 -8.23 4.81 0.19
CA VAL A 210 -9.16 4.88 -0.95
C VAL A 210 -10.54 4.35 -0.59
N VAL A 211 -11.57 4.97 -1.14
CA VAL A 211 -12.93 4.43 -1.19
C VAL A 211 -13.10 3.75 -2.53
N LEU A 212 -13.05 2.41 -2.54
CA LEU A 212 -13.30 1.61 -3.74
C LEU A 212 -14.81 1.53 -3.98
N ARG A 213 -15.30 2.33 -4.93
CA ARG A 213 -16.71 2.43 -5.32
C ARG A 213 -16.99 1.57 -6.55
N THR A 214 -17.43 0.34 -6.33
CA THR A 214 -17.62 -0.65 -7.40
C THR A 214 -18.73 -1.64 -7.07
N ASP A 215 -19.39 -2.19 -8.09
CA ASP A 215 -20.31 -3.33 -7.97
C ASP A 215 -19.72 -4.63 -8.54
N ASP A 216 -18.45 -4.62 -8.97
CA ASP A 216 -17.73 -5.79 -9.50
C ASP A 216 -16.88 -6.47 -8.40
N PRO A 217 -17.16 -7.74 -8.04
CA PRO A 217 -16.38 -8.49 -7.05
C PRO A 217 -14.94 -8.80 -7.48
N ALA A 218 -14.56 -8.60 -8.75
CA ALA A 218 -13.17 -8.77 -9.20
C ALA A 218 -12.26 -7.66 -8.65
N GLU A 219 -12.74 -6.43 -8.59
CA GLU A 219 -11.95 -5.23 -8.24
C GLU A 219 -11.30 -5.31 -6.83
N PRO A 220 -12.01 -5.72 -5.76
CA PRO A 220 -11.36 -5.94 -4.45
C PRO A 220 -10.26 -7.01 -4.49
N ARG A 221 -10.40 -8.04 -5.33
CA ARG A 221 -9.39 -9.12 -5.42
C ARG A 221 -8.14 -8.64 -6.14
N GLU A 222 -8.31 -7.89 -7.22
CA GLU A 222 -7.21 -7.28 -7.97
C GLU A 222 -6.44 -6.29 -7.09
N LEU A 223 -7.13 -5.36 -6.42
CA LEU A 223 -6.49 -4.39 -5.54
C LEU A 223 -5.78 -5.07 -4.35
N ALA A 224 -6.38 -6.11 -3.77
CA ALA A 224 -5.74 -6.86 -2.70
C ALA A 224 -4.45 -7.56 -3.15
N ALA A 225 -4.45 -8.15 -4.35
CA ALA A 225 -3.28 -8.78 -4.92
C ALA A 225 -2.15 -7.76 -5.13
N TYR A 226 -2.47 -6.57 -5.65
CA TYR A 226 -1.52 -5.48 -5.80
C TYR A 226 -0.96 -5.01 -4.44
N LEU A 227 -1.81 -4.70 -3.46
CA LEU A 227 -1.37 -4.18 -2.16
C LEU A 227 -0.56 -5.22 -1.38
N LYS A 228 -0.90 -6.51 -1.48
CA LYS A 228 -0.09 -7.61 -0.91
C LYS A 228 1.27 -7.69 -1.58
N LYS A 229 1.31 -7.64 -2.91
CA LYS A 229 2.57 -7.63 -3.68
C LYS A 229 3.50 -6.49 -3.25
N ARG A 230 2.92 -5.32 -2.93
CA ARG A 230 3.66 -4.15 -2.42
C ARG A 230 3.95 -4.20 -0.91
N GLY A 231 3.41 -5.18 -0.18
CA GLY A 231 3.55 -5.29 1.28
C GLY A 231 2.75 -4.28 2.09
N MET A 232 1.74 -3.66 1.47
CA MET A 232 0.92 -2.62 2.08
C MET A 232 -0.24 -3.20 2.91
N ILE A 233 -0.63 -4.45 2.65
CA ILE A 233 -1.64 -5.20 3.43
C ILE A 233 -1.22 -6.65 3.62
N GLY A 234 -1.76 -7.31 4.65
CA GLY A 234 -1.53 -8.73 4.94
C GLY A 234 -0.37 -8.96 5.92
N GLY A 235 -0.68 -9.08 7.22
CA GLY A 235 0.28 -9.36 8.30
C GLY A 235 0.87 -10.78 8.31
N GLY A 236 1.08 -11.37 7.14
CA GLY A 236 1.65 -12.70 6.96
C GLY A 236 2.58 -12.72 5.75
N GLY A 237 3.85 -12.38 5.95
CA GLY A 237 5.01 -12.84 5.17
C GLY A 237 5.09 -12.61 3.65
N GLU A 238 4.06 -12.09 2.98
CA GLU A 238 3.99 -12.06 1.50
C GLU A 238 4.20 -10.68 0.85
N GLY A 239 4.42 -9.63 1.66
CA GLY A 239 5.05 -8.40 1.18
C GLY A 239 6.56 -8.59 1.00
N PRO A 240 7.31 -7.60 0.46
CA PRO A 240 8.76 -7.58 0.63
C PRO A 240 9.03 -7.30 2.12
N GLY A 241 8.86 -8.33 2.95
CA GLY A 241 9.16 -8.29 4.36
C GLY A 241 10.67 -8.28 4.58
N LYS A 242 11.07 -8.34 5.85
CA LYS A 242 12.47 -8.52 6.20
C LYS A 242 12.93 -9.91 5.77
N LEU A 243 13.84 -10.00 4.81
CA LEU A 243 14.48 -11.23 4.38
C LEU A 243 15.66 -11.55 5.30
N GLU A 244 15.80 -12.81 5.66
CA GLU A 244 16.94 -13.26 6.45
C GLU A 244 18.20 -13.31 5.58
N LEU A 245 19.22 -12.52 5.98
CA LEU A 245 20.53 -12.53 5.37
C LEU A 245 21.52 -13.22 6.30
N THR A 246 22.23 -14.20 5.76
CA THR A 246 23.23 -15.00 6.47
C THR A 246 24.63 -14.63 5.97
N PRO A 247 25.60 -14.40 6.87
CA PRO A 247 27.00 -14.32 6.48
C PRO A 247 27.50 -15.63 5.87
N ALA A 248 28.17 -15.55 4.73
CA ALA A 248 28.87 -16.65 4.09
C ALA A 248 30.33 -16.30 3.86
N THR A 249 31.21 -17.28 4.03
CA THR A 249 32.66 -17.10 3.85
C THR A 249 33.02 -17.46 2.43
N VAL A 250 33.68 -16.56 1.70
CA VAL A 250 34.16 -16.81 0.34
C VAL A 250 35.23 -17.89 0.37
N THR A 251 35.03 -18.96 -0.40
CA THR A 251 35.93 -20.12 -0.46
C THR A 251 36.73 -20.18 -1.77
N ARG A 252 36.24 -19.53 -2.83
CA ARG A 252 36.91 -19.46 -4.13
C ARG A 252 36.53 -18.19 -4.86
N VAL A 253 37.53 -17.52 -5.44
CA VAL A 253 37.35 -16.42 -6.38
C VAL A 253 38.22 -16.72 -7.58
N GLU A 254 37.62 -16.88 -8.75
CA GLU A 254 38.34 -17.26 -9.96
C GLU A 254 37.82 -16.50 -11.18
N THR A 255 38.72 -15.82 -11.89
CA THR A 255 38.39 -15.26 -13.19
C THR A 255 38.22 -16.40 -14.19
N VAL A 256 37.04 -16.50 -14.78
CA VAL A 256 36.70 -17.52 -15.77
C VAL A 256 36.50 -16.90 -17.16
N GLY A 257 36.03 -17.70 -18.11
CA GLY A 257 35.83 -17.28 -19.49
C GLY A 257 34.79 -16.16 -19.70
N THR A 258 34.56 -15.83 -20.96
CA THR A 258 33.59 -14.82 -21.36
C THR A 258 32.17 -15.39 -21.34
N GLY A 259 31.25 -14.72 -20.63
CA GLY A 259 29.83 -15.09 -20.53
C GLY A 259 28.89 -13.93 -20.85
N ASP A 260 27.60 -14.24 -21.04
CA ASP A 260 26.54 -13.24 -21.13
C ASP A 260 26.20 -12.74 -19.72
N ARG A 261 26.53 -11.48 -19.46
CA ARG A 261 26.19 -10.79 -18.22
C ARG A 261 24.86 -10.07 -18.38
N VAL A 262 24.05 -10.06 -17.33
CA VAL A 262 22.81 -9.31 -17.24
C VAL A 262 22.97 -8.15 -16.26
N CYS A 263 22.74 -6.92 -16.72
CA CYS A 263 22.49 -5.77 -15.86
C CYS A 263 20.98 -5.54 -15.76
N VAL A 264 20.48 -5.32 -14.56
CA VAL A 264 19.09 -4.96 -14.30
C VAL A 264 19.05 -3.48 -13.94
N ASP A 265 18.44 -2.68 -14.82
CA ASP A 265 18.12 -1.27 -14.55
C ASP A 265 16.69 -1.20 -14.03
N CYS A 266 16.49 -0.62 -12.85
CA CYS A 266 15.18 -0.45 -12.23
C CYS A 266 14.64 0.96 -12.45
N ALA A 267 13.32 1.12 -12.29
CA ALA A 267 12.64 2.41 -12.38
C ALA A 267 12.88 3.30 -11.13
N SER A 268 13.45 2.74 -10.07
CA SER A 268 13.77 3.45 -8.83
C SER A 268 15.27 3.41 -8.55
N ALA A 269 15.77 4.44 -7.88
CA ALA A 269 17.12 4.44 -7.35
C ALA A 269 17.25 3.47 -6.15
N PHE A 270 18.44 2.90 -6.03
CA PHE A 270 18.94 2.14 -4.90
C PHE A 270 19.79 3.05 -4.00
N HIS A 271 19.78 2.76 -2.71
CA HIS A 271 20.63 3.40 -1.71
C HIS A 271 21.90 2.59 -1.42
N PRO A 272 22.93 3.19 -0.81
CA PRO A 272 24.12 2.45 -0.36
C PRO A 272 23.75 1.26 0.55
N GLY A 273 24.26 0.07 0.21
CA GLY A 273 23.90 -1.18 0.87
C GLY A 273 22.65 -1.88 0.30
N GLU A 274 21.95 -1.28 -0.67
CA GLU A 274 20.85 -1.91 -1.39
C GLU A 274 21.31 -2.57 -2.70
N GLY A 275 20.66 -3.68 -3.04
CA GLY A 275 20.95 -4.45 -4.23
C GLY A 275 19.89 -5.49 -4.55
N LEU A 276 20.26 -6.48 -5.35
CA LEU A 276 19.44 -7.64 -5.68
C LEU A 276 20.10 -8.92 -5.16
N LEU A 277 19.28 -9.87 -4.72
CA LEU A 277 19.73 -11.21 -4.35
C LEU A 277 19.86 -12.07 -5.60
N VAL A 278 21.09 -12.47 -5.94
CA VAL A 278 21.42 -13.17 -7.18
C VAL A 278 22.39 -14.32 -6.92
N GLY A 279 22.17 -15.48 -7.54
CA GLY A 279 23.06 -16.63 -7.41
C GLY A 279 22.90 -17.62 -8.55
N SER A 280 23.88 -18.50 -8.73
CA SER A 280 23.80 -19.61 -9.68
C SER A 280 22.78 -20.66 -9.24
N PHE A 281 22.47 -20.74 -7.95
CA PHE A 281 21.52 -21.67 -7.35
C PHE A 281 20.45 -20.88 -6.59
N ALA A 282 19.18 -21.29 -6.70
CA ALA A 282 18.09 -20.64 -5.97
C ALA A 282 18.22 -20.81 -4.44
N THR A 283 18.95 -21.83 -3.99
CA THR A 283 19.16 -22.14 -2.57
C THR A 283 20.16 -21.22 -1.87
N GLY A 284 20.97 -20.45 -2.61
CA GLY A 284 21.96 -19.52 -2.07
C GLY A 284 22.21 -18.33 -2.99
N LEU A 285 21.65 -17.18 -2.63
CA LEU A 285 21.62 -15.96 -3.44
C LEU A 285 22.45 -14.87 -2.77
N PHE A 286 23.45 -14.33 -3.46
CA PHE A 286 24.34 -13.29 -2.97
C PHE A 286 23.68 -11.92 -3.07
N LEU A 287 23.88 -11.06 -2.07
CA LEU A 287 23.43 -9.68 -2.15
C LEU A 287 24.39 -8.86 -3.02
N VAL A 288 24.06 -8.76 -4.31
CA VAL A 288 24.81 -7.99 -5.31
C VAL A 288 24.39 -6.53 -5.22
N HIS A 289 25.33 -5.69 -4.79
CA HIS A 289 25.12 -4.27 -4.54
C HIS A 289 24.93 -3.49 -5.84
N SER A 290 24.11 -2.43 -5.77
CA SER A 290 23.87 -1.53 -6.89
C SER A 290 25.06 -0.64 -7.25
N GLU A 291 25.11 -0.14 -8.48
CA GLU A 291 26.12 0.81 -8.97
C GLU A 291 25.89 2.24 -8.39
N CYS A 292 25.28 2.37 -7.21
CA CYS A 292 24.97 3.65 -6.56
C CYS A 292 26.18 4.30 -5.87
N LEU A 293 27.26 3.56 -5.65
CA LEU A 293 28.50 4.09 -5.10
C LEU A 293 29.44 4.51 -6.24
N ASP A 294 29.93 5.74 -6.15
CA ASP A 294 30.92 6.27 -7.10
C ASP A 294 32.18 5.39 -7.10
N ALA A 295 32.61 4.99 -8.29
CA ALA A 295 33.88 4.28 -8.50
C ALA A 295 35.03 5.30 -8.57
N GLU A 296 35.18 6.11 -7.51
CA GLU A 296 36.32 7.00 -7.27
C GLU A 296 36.70 7.90 -8.48
N GLY A 297 35.71 8.34 -9.26
CA GLY A 297 35.89 9.30 -10.37
C GLY A 297 36.15 8.70 -11.75
N TYR A 298 36.20 7.38 -11.91
CA TYR A 298 36.41 6.73 -13.22
C TYR A 298 35.10 6.41 -13.95
N VAL A 299 34.04 6.12 -13.21
CA VAL A 299 32.72 5.80 -13.74
C VAL A 299 31.65 6.50 -12.89
N ASN A 300 30.78 7.27 -13.54
CA ASN A 300 29.62 7.88 -12.88
C ASN A 300 28.73 6.79 -12.28
N SER A 301 28.28 7.00 -11.04
CA SER A 301 27.30 6.12 -10.41
C SER A 301 26.01 6.06 -11.24
N ARG A 302 25.40 4.87 -11.21
CA ARG A 302 24.10 4.59 -11.80
C ARG A 302 23.25 3.97 -10.71
N PRO A 303 22.65 4.80 -9.84
CA PRO A 303 21.98 4.31 -8.65
C PRO A 303 20.76 3.47 -8.96
N PHE A 304 20.29 3.38 -10.20
CA PHE A 304 19.19 2.52 -10.64
C PHE A 304 19.65 1.14 -11.19
N ARG A 305 20.96 0.87 -11.25
CA ARG A 305 21.53 -0.31 -11.92
C ARG A 305 22.12 -1.31 -10.93
N VAL A 306 21.88 -2.59 -11.19
CA VAL A 306 22.64 -3.70 -10.59
C VAL A 306 23.29 -4.53 -11.70
N ASN A 307 24.60 -4.74 -11.59
CA ASN A 307 25.35 -5.66 -12.46
C ASN A 307 25.15 -7.09 -11.94
N ALA A 308 23.94 -7.62 -12.13
CA ALA A 308 23.37 -8.73 -11.39
C ALA A 308 24.19 -10.04 -11.47
N GLY A 309 24.48 -10.54 -12.67
CA GLY A 309 25.15 -11.84 -12.80
C GLY A 309 25.13 -12.39 -14.22
N ALA A 310 25.33 -13.71 -14.33
CA ALA A 310 25.25 -14.44 -15.58
C ALA A 310 23.79 -14.65 -16.01
N LEU A 311 23.56 -14.88 -17.30
CA LEU A 311 22.24 -15.09 -17.86
C LEU A 311 21.45 -16.24 -17.19
N CYS A 312 22.13 -17.27 -16.71
CA CYS A 312 21.54 -18.40 -15.98
C CYS A 312 21.37 -18.20 -14.47
N SER A 313 21.78 -17.05 -13.92
CA SER A 313 21.63 -16.81 -12.48
C SER A 313 20.17 -16.55 -12.11
N TYR A 314 19.78 -17.01 -10.93
CA TYR A 314 18.51 -16.71 -10.29
C TYR A 314 18.53 -15.32 -9.65
N VAL A 315 17.37 -14.69 -9.59
CA VAL A 315 17.12 -13.44 -8.85
C VAL A 315 15.83 -13.55 -8.04
N VAL A 316 15.80 -12.93 -6.85
CA VAL A 316 14.58 -12.87 -6.03
C VAL A 316 13.57 -11.88 -6.62
N THR A 317 12.33 -12.35 -6.74
CA THR A 317 11.15 -11.59 -7.15
C THR A 317 10.13 -11.53 -6.00
N PRO A 318 9.07 -10.70 -6.08
CA PRO A 318 8.13 -10.51 -4.98
C PRO A 318 7.50 -11.82 -4.48
N GLY A 319 7.30 -11.92 -3.16
CA GLY A 319 6.80 -13.13 -2.50
C GLY A 319 7.85 -14.24 -2.34
N GLU A 320 9.13 -13.88 -2.20
CA GLU A 320 10.28 -14.80 -2.06
C GLU A 320 10.36 -15.85 -3.18
N LYS A 321 9.91 -15.50 -4.38
CA LYS A 321 10.02 -16.35 -5.56
C LYS A 321 11.35 -16.09 -6.26
N THR A 322 11.78 -17.03 -7.10
CA THR A 322 12.97 -16.86 -7.93
C THR A 322 12.61 -16.91 -9.41
N ALA A 323 13.28 -16.11 -10.22
CA ALA A 323 13.24 -16.17 -11.68
C ALA A 323 14.66 -16.21 -12.23
N TYR A 324 14.85 -16.71 -13.45
CA TYR A 324 16.14 -16.54 -14.12
C TYR A 324 16.32 -15.10 -14.58
N LEU A 325 17.54 -14.57 -14.51
CA LEU A 325 17.86 -13.24 -15.06
C LEU A 325 17.54 -13.13 -16.56
N SER A 326 17.58 -14.26 -17.30
CA SER A 326 17.20 -14.36 -18.71
C SER A 326 15.70 -14.18 -18.97
N GLU A 327 14.86 -14.38 -17.96
CA GLU A 327 13.40 -14.33 -18.06
C GLU A 327 12.86 -12.93 -17.79
N LEU A 328 13.61 -12.10 -17.07
CA LEU A 328 13.20 -10.73 -16.74
C LEU A 328 12.90 -9.90 -18.01
N ARG A 329 11.83 -9.13 -17.95
CA ARG A 329 11.36 -8.18 -18.96
C ARG A 329 11.15 -6.80 -18.35
N VAL A 330 11.02 -5.80 -19.22
CA VAL A 330 10.62 -4.45 -18.79
C VAL A 330 9.21 -4.50 -18.22
N GLY A 331 9.02 -3.88 -17.05
CA GLY A 331 7.75 -3.90 -16.31
C GLY A 331 7.63 -5.06 -15.33
N ASP A 332 8.54 -6.04 -15.35
CA ASP A 332 8.59 -7.07 -14.30
C ASP A 332 9.04 -6.45 -12.97
N ASP A 333 8.74 -7.13 -11.88
CA ASP A 333 9.13 -6.70 -10.54
C ASP A 333 10.21 -7.61 -9.95
N VAL A 334 11.19 -7.00 -9.30
CA VAL A 334 12.25 -7.67 -8.54
C VAL A 334 12.27 -7.16 -7.11
N THR A 335 12.86 -7.95 -6.21
CA THR A 335 12.97 -7.58 -4.79
C THR A 335 14.31 -6.90 -4.53
N CYS A 336 14.26 -5.59 -4.25
CA CYS A 336 15.39 -4.83 -3.72
C CYS A 336 15.56 -5.16 -2.24
N VAL A 337 16.79 -5.38 -1.79
CA VAL A 337 17.10 -5.76 -0.40
C VAL A 337 18.26 -4.91 0.10
N ASN A 338 18.14 -4.40 1.33
CA ASN A 338 19.22 -3.68 2.01
C ASN A 338 20.08 -4.64 2.88
N ARG A 339 21.19 -4.13 3.42
CA ARG A 339 22.11 -4.89 4.28
C ARG A 339 21.45 -5.48 5.54
N ASP A 340 20.41 -4.83 6.06
CA ASP A 340 19.69 -5.26 7.26
C ASP A 340 18.60 -6.29 6.95
N GLY A 341 18.38 -6.59 5.66
CA GLY A 341 17.38 -7.53 5.16
C GLY A 341 16.03 -6.88 4.84
N ASP A 342 15.85 -5.58 5.05
CA ASP A 342 14.60 -4.93 4.65
C ASP A 342 14.49 -4.96 3.13
N ALA A 343 13.32 -5.38 2.66
CA ALA A 343 13.07 -5.54 1.25
C ALA A 343 12.00 -4.56 0.76
N ARG A 344 12.04 -4.26 -0.54
CA ARG A 344 10.97 -3.55 -1.25
C ARG A 344 10.88 -4.01 -2.69
N VAL A 345 9.69 -3.94 -3.27
CA VAL A 345 9.50 -4.26 -4.68
C VAL A 345 9.95 -3.09 -5.54
N VAL A 346 10.78 -3.35 -6.55
CA VAL A 346 11.18 -2.38 -7.57
C VAL A 346 10.89 -2.91 -8.96
N THR A 347 10.42 -2.02 -9.83
CA THR A 347 10.06 -2.38 -11.20
C THR A 347 11.28 -2.29 -12.11
N VAL A 348 11.44 -3.27 -13.00
CA VAL A 348 12.51 -3.33 -13.99
C VAL A 348 12.21 -2.35 -15.13
N GLY A 349 13.08 -1.37 -15.32
CA GLY A 349 13.01 -0.42 -16.43
C GLY A 349 13.74 -0.91 -17.69
N ARG A 350 14.82 -1.68 -17.53
CA ARG A 350 15.58 -2.28 -18.66
C ARG A 350 16.42 -3.46 -18.20
N VAL A 351 16.44 -4.51 -19.01
CA VAL A 351 17.40 -5.64 -18.87
C VAL A 351 18.43 -5.53 -19.98
N LYS A 352 19.72 -5.38 -19.62
CA LYS A 352 20.82 -5.26 -20.59
C LYS A 352 21.68 -6.51 -20.54
N VAL A 353 21.75 -7.23 -21.66
CA VAL A 353 22.61 -8.41 -21.82
C VAL A 353 23.80 -8.06 -22.71
N GLU A 354 25.02 -8.31 -22.26
CA GLU A 354 26.22 -8.12 -23.08
C GLU A 354 27.36 -9.02 -22.57
N ARG A 355 28.28 -9.43 -23.47
CA ARG A 355 29.37 -10.36 -23.16
C ARG A 355 30.54 -9.71 -22.44
N ARG A 356 31.01 -10.29 -21.33
CA ARG A 356 32.22 -9.88 -20.59
C ARG A 356 32.95 -11.08 -20.01
N GLN A 357 34.20 -10.85 -19.63
CA GLN A 357 34.92 -11.74 -18.72
C GLN A 357 34.16 -11.84 -17.39
N MET A 358 34.06 -13.06 -16.88
CA MET A 358 33.32 -13.37 -15.65
C MET A 358 34.26 -13.77 -14.51
N VAL A 359 33.78 -13.65 -13.28
CA VAL A 359 34.40 -14.17 -12.06
C VAL A 359 33.42 -15.13 -11.41
N LEU A 360 33.88 -16.33 -11.12
CA LEU A 360 33.20 -17.28 -10.26
C LEU A 360 33.53 -16.94 -8.81
N VAL A 361 32.50 -16.71 -8.01
CA VAL A 361 32.58 -16.55 -6.56
C VAL A 361 31.85 -17.71 -5.92
N GLU A 362 32.55 -18.53 -5.16
CA GLU A 362 31.96 -19.55 -4.29
C GLU A 362 32.04 -19.11 -2.84
N ALA A 363 30.98 -19.36 -2.07
CA ALA A 363 30.97 -19.14 -0.64
C ALA A 363 30.26 -20.28 0.08
N GLU A 364 30.58 -20.40 1.37
CA GLU A 364 30.05 -21.44 2.25
C GLU A 364 29.41 -20.82 3.50
N SER A 365 28.24 -21.33 3.87
CA SER A 365 27.59 -21.06 5.15
C SER A 365 26.79 -22.27 5.60
N ALA A 366 26.83 -22.56 6.90
CA ALA A 366 26.18 -23.73 7.51
C ALA A 366 26.49 -25.06 6.77
N GLY A 367 27.71 -25.22 6.24
CA GLY A 367 28.15 -26.42 5.51
C GLY A 367 27.55 -26.58 4.10
N LYS A 368 26.78 -25.60 3.61
CA LYS A 368 26.28 -25.54 2.25
C LYS A 368 27.14 -24.59 1.42
N ARG A 369 27.44 -24.99 0.18
CA ARG A 369 28.15 -24.18 -0.81
C ARG A 369 27.20 -23.62 -1.83
N PHE A 370 27.50 -22.42 -2.28
CA PHE A 370 26.73 -21.72 -3.30
C PHE A 370 27.68 -20.85 -4.10
N ALA A 371 27.27 -20.53 -5.32
CA ALA A 371 28.09 -19.81 -6.27
C ALA A 371 27.32 -18.65 -6.90
N ALA A 372 28.05 -17.63 -7.31
CA ALA A 372 27.58 -16.60 -8.22
C ALA A 372 28.61 -16.43 -9.34
N LEU A 373 28.13 -16.29 -10.56
CA LEU A 373 28.95 -15.95 -11.72
C LEU A 373 28.67 -14.50 -12.10
N THR A 374 29.62 -13.61 -11.83
CA THR A 374 29.44 -12.15 -12.01
C THR A 374 30.44 -11.58 -13.00
N GLN A 375 30.22 -10.37 -13.51
CA GLN A 375 31.21 -9.71 -14.37
C GLN A 375 32.49 -9.42 -13.59
N ASN A 376 33.65 -9.59 -14.22
CA ASN A 376 34.92 -9.09 -13.69
C ASN A 376 35.01 -7.56 -13.85
N ALA A 377 34.58 -6.80 -12.85
CA ALA A 377 34.73 -5.35 -12.81
C ALA A 377 34.61 -4.77 -11.40
N GLU A 378 35.24 -3.61 -11.19
CA GLU A 378 35.21 -2.85 -9.92
C GLU A 378 33.81 -2.36 -9.51
N THR A 379 32.92 -2.22 -10.50
CA THR A 379 31.53 -1.77 -10.30
C THR A 379 30.59 -2.89 -9.90
N VAL A 380 31.08 -4.14 -9.87
CA VAL A 380 30.34 -5.29 -9.36
C VAL A 380 30.80 -5.52 -7.93
N ARG A 381 29.88 -5.31 -6.98
CA ARG A 381 30.20 -5.37 -5.56
C ARG A 381 29.23 -6.30 -4.84
N LEU A 382 29.73 -7.02 -3.86
CA LEU A 382 28.93 -7.81 -2.93
C LEU A 382 28.81 -7.07 -1.60
N VAL A 383 27.64 -7.13 -0.97
CA VAL A 383 27.46 -6.56 0.37
C VAL A 383 28.12 -7.46 1.40
N THR A 384 28.95 -6.88 2.27
CA THR A 384 29.73 -7.62 3.27
C THR A 384 28.93 -7.81 4.56
N ALA A 385 29.27 -8.88 5.28
CA ALA A 385 28.69 -9.17 6.59
C ALA A 385 29.03 -8.08 7.63
N PRO A 386 28.20 -7.88 8.66
CA PRO A 386 28.55 -7.02 9.80
C PRO A 386 29.88 -7.45 10.43
N GLY A 387 30.74 -6.46 10.72
CA GLY A 387 32.08 -6.68 11.29
C GLY A 387 33.22 -6.64 10.27
N GLU A 388 32.92 -6.68 8.97
CA GLU A 388 33.92 -6.48 7.91
C GLU A 388 34.38 -5.02 7.81
N ALA A 389 35.61 -4.81 7.29
CA ALA A 389 36.24 -3.50 7.21
C ALA A 389 35.46 -2.49 6.34
N THR A 390 34.85 -2.98 5.26
CA THR A 390 33.99 -2.21 4.36
C THR A 390 32.58 -2.75 4.41
N ARG A 391 31.58 -1.97 3.94
CA ARG A 391 30.18 -2.42 3.82
C ARG A 391 29.87 -3.17 2.53
N VAL A 392 30.73 -2.98 1.53
CA VAL A 392 30.68 -3.64 0.23
C VAL A 392 32.11 -3.93 -0.20
N VAL A 393 32.29 -4.97 -1.00
CA VAL A 393 33.58 -5.38 -1.55
C VAL A 393 33.44 -5.61 -3.04
N SER A 394 34.39 -5.12 -3.83
CA SER A 394 34.43 -5.38 -5.27
C SER A 394 34.80 -6.83 -5.54
N VAL A 395 34.14 -7.47 -6.50
CA VAL A 395 34.54 -8.82 -6.95
C VAL A 395 35.95 -8.84 -7.55
N SER A 396 36.48 -7.70 -8.00
CA SER A 396 37.85 -7.59 -8.51
C SER A 396 38.93 -7.58 -7.41
N THR A 397 38.52 -7.33 -6.16
CA THR A 397 39.40 -7.27 -4.98
C THR A 397 38.89 -8.19 -3.88
N LEU A 398 38.00 -9.12 -4.20
CA LEU A 398 37.41 -10.06 -3.27
C LEU A 398 38.40 -11.20 -3.06
N ASP A 399 38.67 -11.53 -1.80
CA ASP A 399 39.62 -12.56 -1.42
C ASP A 399 38.93 -13.74 -0.70
N VAL A 400 39.58 -14.91 -0.75
CA VAL A 400 39.17 -16.07 0.04
C VAL A 400 39.26 -15.72 1.53
N GLY A 401 38.19 -16.00 2.26
CA GLY A 401 38.04 -15.63 3.67
C GLY A 401 37.16 -14.41 3.92
N ASP A 402 36.92 -13.58 2.90
CA ASP A 402 35.97 -12.46 3.02
C ASP A 402 34.57 -12.97 3.33
N ARG A 403 33.81 -12.21 4.13
CA ARG A 403 32.44 -12.57 4.52
C ARG A 403 31.42 -11.67 3.84
N VAL A 404 30.56 -12.28 3.04
CA VAL A 404 29.50 -11.61 2.27
C VAL A 404 28.11 -12.03 2.76
N LEU A 405 27.10 -11.22 2.48
CA LEU A 405 25.72 -11.54 2.81
C LEU A 405 25.06 -12.33 1.68
N VAL A 406 24.43 -13.44 2.07
CA VAL A 406 23.62 -14.28 1.18
C VAL A 406 22.23 -14.49 1.79
N HIS A 407 21.24 -14.73 0.95
CA HIS A 407 19.94 -15.23 1.35
C HIS A 407 19.85 -16.73 1.02
N LEU A 408 19.52 -17.53 2.02
CA LEU A 408 19.40 -18.98 1.87
C LEU A 408 17.92 -19.35 1.75
N GLN A 409 17.59 -20.18 0.77
CA GLN A 409 16.22 -20.69 0.57
C GLN A 409 16.17 -22.21 0.62
N GLU A 410 15.04 -22.73 1.10
CA GLU A 410 14.72 -24.15 1.01
C GLU A 410 14.16 -24.50 -0.38
N GLY A 411 15.05 -24.93 -1.30
CA GLY A 411 14.72 -25.40 -2.65
C GLY A 411 14.43 -24.28 -3.66
N ALA A 412 14.51 -24.57 -4.96
CA ALA A 412 14.12 -23.62 -5.99
C ALA A 412 12.59 -23.46 -6.06
N ARG A 413 12.10 -22.22 -5.93
CA ARG A 413 10.69 -21.87 -6.10
C ARG A 413 10.46 -21.31 -7.49
N HIS A 414 10.43 -22.19 -8.50
CA HIS A 414 9.96 -21.80 -9.83
C HIS A 414 8.42 -21.70 -9.79
N THR A 415 7.87 -20.57 -10.23
CA THR A 415 6.41 -20.34 -10.38
C THR A 415 5.52 -20.52 -9.14
N GLY A 416 6.09 -20.51 -7.93
CA GLY A 416 5.33 -20.56 -6.67
C GLY A 416 4.91 -21.98 -6.22
N LEU A 417 5.31 -23.02 -6.95
CA LEU A 417 5.24 -24.39 -6.46
C LEU A 417 6.58 -24.73 -5.80
N LYS A 418 6.54 -25.24 -4.56
CA LYS A 418 7.73 -25.81 -3.91
C LYS A 418 8.07 -27.07 -4.71
N ILE A 419 9.04 -26.97 -5.61
CA ILE A 419 9.59 -28.18 -6.23
C ILE A 419 10.41 -28.83 -5.12
N VAL A 420 9.95 -29.99 -4.66
CA VAL A 420 10.82 -30.89 -3.91
C VAL A 420 11.80 -31.42 -4.96
N GLU A 421 12.96 -30.77 -5.08
CA GLU A 421 14.04 -31.11 -6.01
C GLU A 421 14.73 -32.41 -5.57
N GLU A 422 13.99 -33.52 -5.49
CA GLU A 422 14.51 -34.80 -5.00
C GLU A 422 15.21 -35.66 -6.08
N GLU A 423 15.36 -35.19 -7.33
CA GLU A 423 15.95 -36.02 -8.41
C GLU A 423 16.98 -35.34 -9.32
N TRP A 424 17.55 -34.19 -8.94
CA TRP A 424 18.61 -33.55 -9.75
C TRP A 424 19.80 -33.12 -8.87
N TYR A 425 21.01 -33.50 -9.30
CA TYR A 425 22.26 -33.01 -8.71
C TYR A 425 22.76 -31.82 -9.52
N GLU A 426 22.73 -30.63 -8.92
CA GLU A 426 23.45 -29.46 -9.41
C GLU A 426 24.89 -29.49 -8.85
N GLN A 427 25.90 -29.25 -9.69
CA GLN A 427 27.32 -29.26 -9.32
C GLN A 427 27.90 -27.84 -9.23
#